data_AF-A0A7Y6XM29-F1
#
_entry.id   AF-A0A7Y6XM29-F1
#
_cell.length_a   1.000
_cell.length_b   1.000
_cell.length_c   1.000
_cell.angle_alpha   90.00
_cell.angle_beta   90.00
_cell.angle_gamma   90.00
#
_symmetry.space_group_name_H-M   'P 1'
#
loop_
_entity.id
_entity.type
_entity.pdbx_description
1 polymer ?
#
loop_
_entity_poly.entity_id
_entity_poly.type
_entity_poly.pdbx_seq_one_letter_code
_entity_poly.pdbx_strand_id
1 'polypeptide(L)'
;MKLKVWVLGLLTFLFVFSCGGAADEEPEAPLDLNKGKSYFFLEEGKYREYNVYEIRYYAVDISDTLQYQLREEVGEAFANQNGQISHFVNRYIRDNASQAWELDSVWTARIEGDKAISV
;
A
#
# COMPACT_ATOMS: atom_id res chain seq x y z
N MET A 1 -34.60 -49.79 0.85
CA MET A 1 -33.90 -48.94 -0.16
C MET A 1 -34.56 -47.57 -0.37
N LYS A 2 -35.90 -47.46 -0.47
CA LYS A 2 -36.60 -46.18 -0.73
C LYS A 2 -36.40 -45.09 0.37
N LEU A 3 -36.33 -45.48 1.65
CA LEU A 3 -36.09 -44.54 2.76
C LEU A 3 -34.70 -43.89 2.71
N LYS A 4 -33.66 -44.64 2.32
CA LYS A 4 -32.29 -44.12 2.18
C LYS A 4 -32.18 -43.14 1.00
N VAL A 5 -32.88 -43.40 -0.10
CA VAL A 5 -32.92 -42.50 -1.28
C VAL A 5 -33.66 -41.20 -0.97
N TRP A 6 -34.72 -41.26 -0.15
CA TRP A 6 -35.45 -40.06 0.27
C TRP A 6 -34.64 -39.21 1.25
N VAL A 7 -33.94 -39.84 2.20
CA VAL A 7 -33.00 -39.15 3.11
C VAL A 7 -31.82 -38.55 2.34
N LEU A 8 -31.28 -39.27 1.35
CA LEU A 8 -30.22 -38.74 0.49
C LEU A 8 -30.73 -37.53 -0.29
N GLY A 9 -31.91 -37.61 -0.91
CA GLY A 9 -32.51 -36.50 -1.65
C GLY A 9 -32.80 -35.27 -0.78
N LEU A 10 -33.23 -35.49 0.47
CA LEU A 10 -33.52 -34.42 1.42
C LEU A 10 -32.23 -33.75 1.92
N LEU A 11 -31.16 -34.52 2.13
CA LEU A 11 -29.82 -34.00 2.42
C LEU A 11 -29.24 -33.20 1.26
N THR A 12 -29.40 -33.68 0.02
CA THR A 12 -28.93 -32.94 -1.16
C THR A 12 -29.70 -31.63 -1.30
N PHE A 13 -31.02 -31.64 -1.12
CA PHE A 13 -31.87 -30.45 -1.18
C PHE A 13 -31.51 -29.40 -0.13
N LEU A 14 -31.23 -29.83 1.11
CA LEU A 14 -30.72 -28.95 2.18
C LEU A 14 -29.35 -28.34 1.83
N PHE A 15 -28.47 -29.11 1.18
CA PHE A 15 -27.17 -28.61 0.73
C PHE A 15 -27.28 -27.54 -0.36
N VAL A 16 -28.21 -27.69 -1.31
CA VAL A 16 -28.40 -26.69 -2.39
C VAL A 16 -29.01 -25.39 -1.85
N PHE A 17 -29.95 -25.49 -0.91
CA PHE A 17 -30.57 -24.31 -0.30
C PHE A 17 -29.67 -23.58 0.69
N SER A 18 -28.70 -24.26 1.32
CA SER A 18 -27.74 -23.63 2.23
C SER A 18 -26.77 -22.69 1.51
N CYS A 19 -26.54 -22.87 0.21
CA CYS A 19 -25.60 -22.06 -0.57
C CYS A 19 -26.26 -20.91 -1.35
N GLY A 20 -27.60 -20.79 -1.29
CA GLY A 20 -28.35 -19.75 -2.02
C GLY A 20 -28.74 -18.53 -1.17
N GLY A 21 -28.42 -18.53 0.12
CA GLY A 21 -28.81 -17.49 1.09
C GLY A 21 -27.68 -16.58 1.55
N ALA A 22 -26.46 -16.73 1.03
CA ALA A 22 -25.47 -15.68 1.11
C ALA A 22 -25.87 -14.64 0.05
N ALA A 23 -26.85 -13.80 0.39
CA ALA A 23 -26.91 -12.49 -0.22
C ALA A 23 -25.49 -11.92 -0.10
N ASP A 24 -24.91 -11.50 -1.22
CA ASP A 24 -23.68 -10.72 -1.24
C ASP A 24 -23.98 -9.42 -0.46
N GLU A 25 -23.95 -9.48 0.87
CA GLU A 25 -24.10 -8.30 1.69
C GLU A 25 -22.87 -7.45 1.40
N GLU A 26 -23.11 -6.26 0.85
CA GLU A 26 -22.05 -5.27 0.71
C GLU A 26 -21.36 -5.14 2.07
N PRO A 27 -20.03 -5.22 2.12
CA PRO A 27 -19.31 -5.16 3.37
C PRO A 27 -19.69 -3.86 4.10
N GLU A 28 -19.95 -3.97 5.41
CA GLU A 28 -20.25 -2.80 6.23
C GLU A 28 -19.14 -1.74 6.06
N ALA A 29 -19.53 -0.53 5.71
CA ALA A 29 -18.58 0.57 5.59
C ALA A 29 -17.91 0.81 6.95
N PRO A 30 -16.59 1.06 7.00
CA PRO A 30 -15.91 1.27 8.26
C PRO A 30 -16.42 2.55 8.93
N LEU A 31 -16.60 2.48 10.27
CA LEU A 31 -17.08 3.60 11.09
C LEU A 31 -16.22 4.88 10.94
N ASP A 32 -14.93 4.70 10.65
CA ASP A 32 -14.00 5.79 10.36
C ASP A 32 -13.21 5.46 9.09
N LEU A 33 -13.48 6.21 8.01
CA LEU A 33 -12.82 6.09 6.72
C LEU A 33 -11.32 6.42 6.78
N ASN A 34 -10.84 7.11 7.82
CA ASN A 34 -9.45 7.51 7.99
C ASN A 34 -8.65 6.56 8.89
N LYS A 35 -9.32 5.60 9.54
CA LYS A 35 -8.68 4.66 10.44
C LYS A 35 -7.57 3.89 9.71
N GLY A 36 -6.35 3.98 10.23
CA GLY A 36 -5.19 3.32 9.66
C GLY A 36 -4.64 3.96 8.38
N LYS A 37 -5.11 5.15 7.95
CA LYS A 37 -4.56 5.87 6.79
C LYS A 37 -3.45 6.87 7.15
N SER A 38 -3.15 7.05 8.44
CA SER A 38 -2.15 8.03 8.91
C SER A 38 -0.70 7.71 8.50
N TYR A 39 -0.41 6.48 8.05
CA TYR A 39 0.92 6.10 7.59
C TYR A 39 1.32 6.75 6.26
N PHE A 40 0.33 7.17 5.45
CA PHE A 40 0.54 7.81 4.15
C PHE A 40 -0.03 9.22 4.18
N PHE A 41 0.81 10.18 4.55
CA PHE A 41 0.47 11.59 4.57
C PHE A 41 1.08 12.32 3.36
N LEU A 42 0.39 13.35 2.88
CA LEU A 42 0.83 14.26 1.83
C LEU A 42 0.69 15.71 2.30
N GLU A 43 1.26 16.00 3.47
CA GLU A 43 1.32 17.36 4.02
C GLU A 43 2.72 17.91 3.80
N GLU A 44 2.80 19.03 3.10
CA GLU A 44 4.06 19.69 2.73
C GLU A 44 4.96 19.92 3.95
N GLY A 45 6.26 19.62 3.80
CA GLY A 45 7.28 19.71 4.84
C GLY A 45 7.30 18.54 5.83
N LYS A 46 6.28 17.65 5.85
CA LYS A 46 6.37 16.42 6.64
C LYS A 46 7.26 15.41 5.93
N TYR A 47 7.98 14.62 6.72
CA TYR A 47 8.92 13.64 6.21
C TYR A 47 8.91 12.32 7.00
N ARG A 48 9.41 11.27 6.35
CA ARG A 48 9.72 9.97 6.94
C ARG A 48 11.21 9.69 6.77
N GLU A 49 11.83 9.10 7.78
CA GLU A 49 13.24 8.69 7.73
C GLU A 49 13.38 7.19 7.95
N TYR A 50 14.33 6.59 7.25
CA TYR A 50 14.60 5.16 7.27
C TYR A 50 16.10 4.93 7.39
N ASN A 51 16.48 3.90 8.14
CA ASN A 51 17.82 3.31 8.02
C ASN A 51 17.72 2.20 6.99
N VAL A 52 18.48 2.34 5.89
CA VAL A 52 18.42 1.45 4.74
C VAL A 52 19.63 0.53 4.75
N TYR A 53 19.38 -0.75 4.54
CA TYR A 53 20.39 -1.76 4.24
C TYR A 53 20.08 -2.31 2.84
N GLU A 54 20.93 -2.00 1.86
CA GLU A 54 20.72 -2.33 0.46
C GLU A 54 21.83 -3.28 -0.02
N ILE A 55 21.46 -4.36 -0.70
CA ILE A 55 22.41 -5.24 -1.39
C ILE A 55 22.17 -5.10 -2.89
N ARG A 56 23.18 -4.64 -3.63
CA ARG A 56 23.16 -4.52 -5.09
C ARG A 56 23.92 -5.68 -5.71
N TYR A 57 23.25 -6.44 -6.56
CA TYR A 57 23.87 -7.54 -7.31
C TYR A 57 24.20 -7.08 -8.74
N TYR A 58 25.45 -7.26 -9.16
CA TYR A 58 25.93 -6.84 -10.49
C TYR A 58 26.14 -8.03 -11.43
N ALA A 59 26.61 -9.16 -10.89
CA ALA A 59 26.83 -10.41 -11.63
C ALA A 59 26.83 -11.59 -10.64
N VAL A 60 27.03 -12.81 -11.16
CA VAL A 60 27.24 -14.01 -10.32
C VAL A 60 28.39 -13.73 -9.36
N ASP A 61 28.13 -13.89 -8.06
CA ASP A 61 29.07 -13.67 -6.95
C ASP A 61 29.67 -12.25 -6.85
N ILE A 62 29.10 -11.25 -7.52
CA ILE A 62 29.52 -9.84 -7.41
C ILE A 62 28.35 -9.02 -6.85
N SER A 63 28.50 -8.56 -5.61
CA SER A 63 27.52 -7.72 -4.94
C SER A 63 28.17 -6.67 -4.04
N ASP A 64 27.54 -5.50 -3.92
CA ASP A 64 27.89 -4.49 -2.93
C ASP A 64 26.80 -4.39 -1.86
N THR A 65 27.21 -4.14 -0.62
CA THR A 65 26.31 -3.84 0.49
C THR A 65 26.46 -2.38 0.86
N LEU A 66 25.35 -1.66 0.91
CA LEU A 66 25.28 -0.24 1.25
C LEU A 66 24.42 -0.07 2.50
N GLN A 67 24.86 0.81 3.39
CA GLN A 67 24.10 1.24 4.55
C GLN A 67 24.04 2.76 4.54
N TYR A 68 22.84 3.31 4.52
CA TYR A 68 22.61 4.75 4.48
C TYR A 68 21.28 5.09 5.14
N GLN A 69 21.03 6.37 5.35
CA GLN A 69 19.75 6.88 5.81
C GLN A 69 19.01 7.51 4.63
N LEU A 70 17.72 7.27 4.52
CA LEU A 70 16.83 7.85 3.51
C LEU A 70 15.82 8.74 4.21
N ARG A 71 15.58 9.94 3.68
CA ARG A 71 14.46 10.81 4.04
C ARG A 71 13.55 10.97 2.84
N GLU A 72 12.25 10.78 3.03
CA GLU A 72 11.22 11.13 2.06
C GLU A 72 10.42 12.30 2.61
N GLU A 73 10.59 13.48 2.00
CA GLU A 73 9.92 14.72 2.40
C GLU A 73 8.86 15.11 1.37
N VAL A 74 7.66 15.40 1.85
CA VAL A 74 6.56 15.87 1.00
C VAL A 74 6.84 17.32 0.63
N GLY A 75 6.97 17.57 -0.67
CA GLY A 75 7.12 18.91 -1.23
C GLY A 75 5.80 19.52 -1.65
N GLU A 76 5.92 20.57 -2.47
CA GLU A 76 4.80 21.36 -2.96
C GLU A 76 3.75 20.51 -3.70
N ALA A 77 2.49 20.93 -3.57
CA ALA A 77 1.37 20.37 -4.30
C ALA A 77 1.25 20.98 -5.70
N PHE A 78 0.88 20.15 -6.68
CA PHE A 78 0.64 20.59 -8.06
C PHE A 78 -0.54 19.82 -8.68
N ALA A 79 -1.20 20.43 -9.67
CA ALA A 79 -2.22 19.76 -10.46
C ALA A 79 -1.55 18.91 -11.56
N ASN A 80 -1.87 17.63 -11.62
CA ASN A 80 -1.39 16.73 -12.66
C ASN A 80 -2.19 16.93 -13.98
N GLN A 81 -1.81 16.18 -15.03
CA GLN A 81 -2.45 16.29 -16.36
C GLN A 81 -3.96 15.94 -16.35
N ASN A 82 -4.43 15.21 -15.34
CA ASN A 82 -5.84 14.86 -15.15
C ASN A 82 -6.57 15.84 -14.22
N GLY A 83 -5.92 16.93 -13.78
CA GLY A 83 -6.47 17.92 -12.86
C GLY A 83 -6.52 17.47 -11.39
N GLN A 84 -5.90 16.33 -11.05
CA GLN A 84 -5.84 15.86 -9.66
C GLN A 84 -4.64 16.47 -8.95
N ILE A 85 -4.76 16.71 -7.64
CA ILE A 85 -3.65 17.19 -6.81
C ILE A 85 -2.66 16.05 -6.56
N SER A 86 -1.41 16.30 -6.88
CA SER A 86 -0.25 15.46 -6.57
C SER A 86 0.78 16.29 -5.81
N HIS A 87 1.69 15.64 -5.11
CA HIS A 87 2.77 16.28 -4.38
C HIS A 87 4.10 15.77 -4.90
N PHE A 88 5.12 16.63 -4.88
CA PHE A 88 6.49 16.14 -4.98
C PHE A 88 6.87 15.37 -3.72
N VAL A 89 7.71 14.36 -3.87
CA VAL A 89 8.33 13.62 -2.76
C VAL A 89 9.83 13.69 -2.97
N ASN A 90 10.48 14.60 -2.26
CA ASN A 90 11.92 14.79 -2.32
C ASN A 90 12.58 13.71 -1.48
N ARG A 91 13.38 12.86 -2.13
CA ARG A 91 14.11 11.77 -1.51
C ARG A 91 15.55 12.21 -1.30
N TYR A 92 15.99 12.19 -0.05
CA TYR A 92 17.35 12.55 0.34
C TYR A 92 18.07 11.36 0.96
N ILE A 93 19.37 11.27 0.75
CA ILE A 93 20.23 10.26 1.37
C ILE A 93 21.37 10.90 2.15
N ARG A 94 21.93 10.15 3.10
CA ARG A 94 23.21 10.42 3.76
C ARG A 94 23.80 9.12 4.29
N ASP A 95 25.12 8.98 4.35
CA ASP A 95 25.73 7.72 4.82
C ASP A 95 25.55 7.54 6.33
N ASN A 96 25.50 8.65 7.09
CA ASN A 96 25.32 8.61 8.54
C ASN A 96 24.73 9.91 9.12
N ALA A 97 24.34 9.87 10.39
CA ALA A 97 23.62 10.95 11.06
C ALA A 97 24.41 12.27 11.21
N SER A 98 25.74 12.24 11.05
CA SER A 98 26.59 13.45 11.15
C SER A 98 26.72 14.21 9.84
N GLN A 99 26.35 13.60 8.71
CA GLN A 99 26.40 14.24 7.40
C GLN A 99 25.11 15.01 7.10
N ALA A 100 25.23 16.00 6.21
CA ALA A 100 24.09 16.69 5.63
C ALA A 100 23.29 15.75 4.72
N TRP A 101 21.99 16.03 4.58
CA TRP A 101 21.13 15.35 3.62
C TRP A 101 21.47 15.82 2.19
N GLU A 102 21.62 14.88 1.28
CA GLU A 102 21.83 15.14 -0.15
C GLU A 102 20.63 14.66 -0.95
N LEU A 103 20.16 15.47 -1.92
CA LEU A 103 19.02 15.09 -2.76
C LEU A 103 19.43 13.94 -3.68
N ASP A 104 18.74 12.81 -3.55
CA ASP A 104 18.92 11.60 -4.38
C ASP A 104 17.98 11.63 -5.58
N SER A 105 16.69 11.85 -5.34
CA SER A 105 15.67 11.82 -6.39
C SER A 105 14.41 12.59 -5.97
N VAL A 106 13.57 12.91 -6.95
CA VAL A 106 12.26 13.54 -6.71
C VAL A 106 11.20 12.64 -7.33
N TRP A 107 10.29 12.16 -6.50
CA TRP A 107 9.14 11.34 -6.90
C TRP A 107 7.87 12.19 -6.85
N THR A 108 6.75 11.58 -7.22
CA THR A 108 5.42 12.16 -7.15
C THR A 108 4.49 11.24 -6.39
N ALA A 109 3.59 11.81 -5.59
CA ALA A 109 2.62 11.03 -4.83
C ALA A 109 1.24 11.70 -4.81
N ARG A 110 0.18 10.88 -4.79
CA ARG A 110 -1.21 11.33 -4.66
C ARG A 110 -2.08 10.28 -3.99
N ILE A 111 -3.23 10.71 -3.48
CA ILE A 111 -4.30 9.83 -3.00
C ILE A 111 -5.44 9.91 -4.01
N GLU A 112 -5.87 8.76 -4.53
CA GLU A 112 -6.96 8.63 -5.48
C GLU A 112 -8.00 7.65 -4.90
N GLY A 113 -9.06 8.19 -4.30
CA GLY A 113 -10.05 7.40 -3.57
C GLY A 113 -9.44 6.73 -2.33
N ASP A 114 -9.37 5.40 -2.34
CA ASP A 114 -8.77 4.56 -1.31
C ASP A 114 -7.32 4.13 -1.64
N LYS A 115 -6.77 4.60 -2.77
CA LYS A 115 -5.43 4.22 -3.24
C LYS A 115 -4.41 5.31 -2.96
N ALA A 116 -3.28 4.91 -2.41
CA ALA A 116 -2.06 5.71 -2.41
C ALA A 116 -1.25 5.36 -3.68
N ILE A 117 -0.91 6.37 -4.48
CA ILE A 117 -0.09 6.22 -5.67
C ILE A 117 1.19 7.02 -5.45
N SER A 118 2.34 6.36 -5.54
CA SER A 118 3.66 7.01 -5.46
C SER A 118 4.52 6.48 -6.61
N VAL A 119 5.08 7.38 -7.42
CA VAL A 119 5.81 7.06 -8.65
C VAL A 119 6.95 8.03 -8.85
#